data_AF-A0AB34JTX8-F1
#
_entry.id   AF-A0AB34JTX8-F1
#
_cell.length_a   1.000
_cell.length_b   1.000
_cell.length_c   1.000
_cell.angle_alpha   90.00
_cell.angle_beta   90.00
_cell.angle_gamma   90.00
#
_symmetry.space_group_name_H-M   'P 1'
#
loop_
_entity.id
_entity.type
_entity.pdbx_description
1 polymer ?
#
loop_
_entity_poly.entity_id
_entity_poly.type
_entity_poly.pdbx_seq_one_letter_code
_entity_poly.pdbx_strand_id
1 'polypeptide(L)'
;MSRHVALVKSFELCANHELDRDVCDVADTEFDGAGVREGGVSLGPAGSSVQLFQAPEVIPLASPQIPPLLQHPTPPLLPPLQLSQSHQLQTPPCSTPRVHLPYTPPRLPAPFPPPRPPPCLPLPPAPPPFLFSRSRIEFQLTQGSVCLEPNKDWTSTHFTDSTLVWKPCSDSRWQLFRCEGEYTGINGDSLGANDVYSDYTFMCRWDKRPELCLDSWHAQELLLLYKCSYTTNQFFYVDKGSRWRSKFDFTRCISGRSVTDRSWKNGLARIDDCRGMSPQLVPRFVDWLPPFPPSLAPLPSPPLPLPSPPVPRAPISAMNGDDCRSMLRDKTHMFRRMWAAEAWSHISSGPSCWDIQRDSSTQRQPASKYFEETIRGDHCDSNWYEGNPNWRLGDPNRHLPMYFTGPAPALLGFDESIDEFCHAKLNQMNLQHSADKSMHAENCVHANLNILALYGDRVPYNICRNLEWMVCAAKGKLPGQDKDGSIIFAKDPWWLWPGGESGKPVGDCCGWVPQNRPRSGSYGYATDDIYYLEICMYNEICDNGDDIFKLSTGEPFQCELSERRFHQLKDVLLEEWEEPPHSKRCAGSRDCPERAVSGHPKPMYTP
;
A
#
# COMPACT_ATOMS: atom_id res chain seq x y z
N MET A 1 16.17 24.94 -33.52
CA MET A 1 15.26 24.71 -34.67
C MET A 1 14.08 23.77 -34.37
N SER A 2 14.10 22.91 -33.35
CA SER A 2 12.95 22.01 -33.03
C SER A 2 11.84 22.60 -32.13
N ARG A 3 11.77 23.92 -31.94
CA ARG A 3 10.65 24.60 -31.23
C ARG A 3 9.73 25.42 -32.14
N HIS A 4 10.11 25.68 -33.39
CA HIS A 4 9.23 26.37 -34.36
C HIS A 4 8.32 25.41 -35.14
N VAL A 5 8.62 24.11 -35.16
CA VAL A 5 7.83 23.11 -35.90
C VAL A 5 6.55 22.69 -35.15
N ALA A 6 6.47 22.91 -33.84
CA ALA A 6 5.27 22.60 -33.04
C ALA A 6 4.18 23.68 -33.13
N LEU A 7 4.56 24.94 -33.33
CA LEU A 7 3.62 26.07 -33.45
C LEU A 7 2.91 26.12 -34.81
N VAL A 8 3.59 25.72 -35.89
CA VAL A 8 3.00 25.70 -37.24
C VAL A 8 1.92 24.61 -37.39
N LYS A 9 2.06 23.47 -36.70
CA LYS A 9 1.06 22.39 -36.73
C LYS A 9 -0.23 22.68 -35.95
N SER A 10 -0.18 23.59 -34.99
CA SER A 10 -1.36 23.96 -34.19
C SER A 10 -2.30 24.89 -34.97
N PHE A 11 -1.75 25.71 -35.87
CA PHE A 11 -2.53 26.59 -36.76
C PHE A 11 -3.19 25.86 -37.94
N GLU A 12 -2.58 24.79 -38.46
CA GLU A 12 -3.17 24.00 -39.56
C GLU A 12 -4.37 23.14 -39.14
N LEU A 13 -4.50 22.80 -37.85
CA LEU A 13 -5.58 21.94 -37.34
C LEU A 13 -6.90 22.69 -37.09
N CYS A 14 -6.87 24.01 -36.85
CA CYS A 14 -8.10 24.81 -36.71
C CYS A 14 -8.73 25.20 -38.06
N ALA A 15 -8.03 25.02 -39.18
CA ALA A 15 -8.47 25.53 -40.48
C ALA A 15 -9.36 24.56 -41.27
N ASN A 16 -9.51 23.29 -40.88
CA ASN A 16 -9.98 22.26 -41.81
C ASN A 16 -11.11 21.32 -41.37
N HIS A 17 -11.80 21.51 -40.22
CA HIS A 17 -13.02 20.74 -39.95
C HIS A 17 -14.03 21.47 -39.07
N GLU A 18 -15.30 21.33 -39.41
CA GLU A 18 -16.48 21.75 -38.64
C GLU A 18 -16.46 21.15 -37.23
N LEU A 19 -16.03 21.92 -36.24
CA LEU A 19 -16.29 21.71 -34.82
C LEU A 19 -16.28 23.07 -34.11
N ASP A 20 -17.03 23.10 -33.01
CA ASP A 20 -17.61 24.27 -32.34
C ASP A 20 -16.65 25.44 -32.04
N ARG A 21 -17.18 26.67 -32.17
CA ARG A 21 -16.44 27.95 -32.07
C ARG A 21 -15.90 28.30 -30.68
N ASP A 22 -16.26 27.56 -29.64
CA ASP A 22 -15.97 27.94 -28.25
C ASP A 22 -14.60 27.44 -27.72
N VAL A 23 -13.81 26.72 -28.52
CA VAL A 23 -12.52 26.15 -28.08
C VAL A 23 -11.31 27.04 -28.43
N CYS A 24 -11.49 28.07 -29.27
CA CYS A 24 -10.37 28.90 -29.75
C CYS A 24 -10.07 30.16 -28.92
N ASP A 25 -10.92 30.54 -27.96
CA ASP A 25 -10.82 31.85 -27.27
C ASP A 25 -10.03 31.84 -25.95
N VAL A 26 -9.35 30.74 -25.58
CA VAL A 26 -8.65 30.64 -24.27
C VAL A 26 -7.13 30.88 -24.37
N ALA A 27 -6.59 31.24 -25.54
CA ALA A 27 -5.14 31.37 -25.73
C ALA A 27 -4.56 32.79 -25.52
N ASP A 28 -5.39 33.83 -25.29
CA ASP A 28 -4.93 35.23 -25.40
C ASP A 28 -4.92 36.06 -24.10
N THR A 29 -5.09 35.45 -22.93
CA THR A 29 -5.03 36.22 -21.66
C THR A 29 -4.16 35.52 -20.62
N GLU A 30 -2.85 35.76 -20.65
CA GLU A 30 -1.96 35.86 -19.47
C GLU A 30 -0.50 35.98 -19.94
N PHE A 31 -0.03 37.18 -20.28
CA PHE A 31 1.40 37.53 -20.17
C PHE A 31 1.60 39.05 -20.29
N ASP A 32 1.11 39.79 -19.28
CA ASP A 32 1.54 41.16 -19.04
C ASP A 32 1.72 41.36 -17.52
N GLY A 33 2.98 41.54 -17.08
CA GLY A 33 3.24 41.95 -15.70
C GLY A 33 4.56 41.48 -15.11
N ALA A 34 5.71 41.91 -15.63
CA ALA A 34 6.94 41.97 -14.85
C ALA A 34 7.84 43.11 -15.35
N GLY A 35 7.78 44.24 -14.65
CA GLY A 35 8.68 45.37 -14.86
C GLY A 35 10.11 45.01 -14.50
N VAL A 36 11.05 45.37 -15.39
CA VAL A 36 12.48 45.29 -15.13
C VAL A 36 13.05 46.71 -15.13
N ARG A 37 13.66 47.05 -14.01
CA ARG A 37 14.38 48.30 -13.72
C ARG A 37 15.54 48.51 -14.69
N GLU A 38 15.68 49.76 -15.13
CA GLU A 38 16.86 50.29 -15.80
C GLU A 38 18.10 50.24 -14.88
N GLY A 39 19.20 49.79 -15.46
CA GLY A 39 20.54 49.85 -14.87
C GLY A 39 21.55 49.75 -16.00
N GLY A 40 21.95 50.90 -16.55
CA GLY A 40 22.91 50.97 -17.65
C GLY A 40 24.34 50.71 -17.20
N VAL A 41 25.15 50.09 -18.06
CA VAL A 41 26.61 50.21 -18.07
C VAL A 41 27.14 50.11 -19.51
N SER A 42 27.75 51.23 -19.92
CA SER A 42 28.90 51.47 -20.80
C SER A 42 29.21 50.57 -22.01
N LEU A 43 29.26 51.24 -23.17
CA LEU A 43 29.90 50.82 -24.42
C LEU A 43 31.44 50.82 -24.31
N GLY A 44 32.06 49.85 -24.98
CA GLY A 44 33.48 49.83 -25.36
C GLY A 44 33.66 48.98 -26.62
N PRO A 45 34.33 49.47 -27.69
CA PRO A 45 34.41 48.76 -28.97
C PRO A 45 35.74 48.03 -29.15
N ALA A 46 35.73 46.81 -29.67
CA ALA A 46 36.80 46.28 -30.52
C ALA A 46 36.44 44.89 -31.08
N GLY A 47 36.43 44.79 -32.42
CA GLY A 47 37.22 43.77 -33.11
C GLY A 47 36.58 42.43 -33.46
N SER A 48 36.53 42.20 -34.79
CA SER A 48 36.90 40.95 -35.46
C SER A 48 35.77 40.01 -35.93
N SER A 49 35.45 40.19 -37.21
CA SER A 49 35.34 39.15 -38.26
C SER A 49 34.85 37.76 -37.87
N VAL A 50 33.60 37.44 -38.24
CA VAL A 50 33.10 36.07 -38.34
C VAL A 50 33.13 35.65 -39.81
N GLN A 51 33.94 34.62 -40.11
CA GLN A 51 33.94 33.90 -41.38
C GLN A 51 32.68 33.05 -41.51
N LEU A 52 32.00 33.17 -42.64
CA LEU A 52 30.96 32.25 -43.10
C LEU A 52 31.60 30.89 -43.42
N PHE A 53 31.22 29.85 -42.67
CA PHE A 53 31.46 28.47 -43.10
C PHE A 53 30.36 28.04 -44.08
N GLN A 54 30.81 27.64 -45.26
CA GLN A 54 30.02 27.00 -46.32
C GLN A 54 29.57 25.60 -45.86
N ALA A 55 28.35 25.23 -46.26
CA ALA A 55 27.80 23.89 -46.09
C ALA A 55 28.53 22.90 -47.02
N PRO A 56 28.86 21.67 -46.57
CA PRO A 56 29.40 20.65 -47.45
C PRO A 56 28.30 19.96 -48.27
N GLU A 57 28.67 19.68 -49.52
CA GLU A 57 27.90 19.01 -50.57
C GLU A 57 27.39 17.62 -50.16
N VAL A 58 26.17 17.32 -50.61
CA VAL A 58 25.52 16.02 -50.51
C VAL A 58 26.09 15.09 -51.60
N ILE A 59 26.82 14.06 -51.18
CA ILE A 59 27.26 12.94 -52.04
C ILE A 59 26.14 11.88 -52.06
N PRO A 60 25.64 11.43 -53.22
CA PRO A 60 24.63 10.38 -53.28
C PRO A 60 25.30 9.01 -53.05
N LEU A 61 24.90 8.32 -51.97
CA LEU A 61 25.27 6.94 -51.73
C LEU A 61 24.43 5.99 -52.61
N ALA A 62 25.15 5.17 -53.37
CA ALA A 62 24.61 4.13 -54.23
C ALA A 62 23.94 3.00 -53.42
N SER A 63 22.84 2.48 -53.96
CA SER A 63 22.08 1.35 -53.43
C SER A 63 22.92 0.07 -53.29
N PRO A 64 22.84 -0.67 -52.17
CA PRO A 64 23.48 -1.96 -52.07
C PRO A 64 22.69 -3.02 -52.85
N GLN A 65 23.39 -3.74 -53.73
CA GLN A 65 22.88 -4.93 -54.41
C GLN A 65 22.69 -6.07 -53.41
N ILE A 66 21.48 -6.65 -53.42
CA ILE A 66 21.11 -7.84 -52.65
C ILE A 66 21.71 -9.08 -53.35
N PRO A 67 22.53 -9.90 -52.68
CA PRO A 67 22.98 -11.18 -53.24
C PRO A 67 21.84 -12.22 -53.22
N PRO A 68 21.82 -13.17 -54.17
CA PRO A 68 20.73 -14.13 -54.30
C PRO A 68 20.71 -15.14 -53.15
N LEU A 69 19.49 -15.43 -52.69
CA LEU A 69 19.14 -16.46 -51.72
C LEU A 69 19.70 -17.83 -52.12
N LEU A 70 20.54 -18.39 -51.25
CA LEU A 70 20.89 -19.81 -51.24
C LEU A 70 19.64 -20.63 -50.91
N GLN A 71 19.28 -21.51 -51.84
CA GLN A 71 18.24 -22.52 -51.67
C GLN A 71 18.69 -23.53 -50.62
N HIS A 72 17.95 -23.63 -49.51
CA HIS A 72 18.09 -24.74 -48.57
C HIS A 72 17.40 -26.00 -49.13
N PRO A 73 18.00 -27.18 -48.95
CA PRO A 73 17.45 -28.44 -49.44
C PRO A 73 16.25 -28.89 -48.60
N THR A 74 15.23 -29.35 -49.32
CA THR A 74 14.02 -30.02 -48.83
C THR A 74 14.37 -31.21 -47.93
N PRO A 75 13.77 -31.36 -46.73
CA PRO A 75 13.91 -32.58 -45.95
C PRO A 75 13.15 -33.75 -46.61
N PRO A 76 13.68 -34.99 -46.54
CA PRO A 76 13.03 -36.14 -47.15
C PRO A 76 11.74 -36.52 -46.43
N LEU A 77 10.72 -36.80 -47.24
CA LEU A 77 9.45 -37.41 -46.85
C LEU A 77 9.69 -38.74 -46.10
N LEU A 78 9.23 -38.82 -44.86
CA LEU A 78 9.09 -40.09 -44.15
C LEU A 78 7.95 -40.91 -44.78
N PRO A 79 8.12 -42.24 -44.96
CA PRO A 79 7.05 -43.10 -45.46
C PRO A 79 5.96 -43.30 -44.38
N PRO A 80 4.70 -43.54 -44.80
CA PRO A 80 3.59 -43.70 -43.87
C PRO A 80 3.71 -45.02 -43.09
N LEU A 81 3.61 -44.92 -41.76
CA LEU A 81 3.39 -46.05 -40.86
C LEU A 81 2.06 -46.71 -41.20
N GLN A 82 2.14 -47.95 -41.68
CA GLN A 82 0.99 -48.86 -41.76
C GLN A 82 0.57 -49.24 -40.34
N LEU A 83 -0.61 -48.76 -39.92
CA LEU A 83 -1.31 -49.30 -38.75
C LEU A 83 -1.87 -50.68 -39.11
N SER A 84 -1.33 -51.70 -38.45
CA SER A 84 -1.82 -53.07 -38.52
C SER A 84 -3.21 -53.20 -37.90
N GLN A 85 -4.01 -54.05 -38.54
CA GLN A 85 -5.36 -54.39 -38.14
C GLN A 85 -5.38 -55.30 -36.90
N SER A 86 -6.40 -55.08 -36.08
CA SER A 86 -7.21 -56.08 -35.37
C SER A 86 -6.51 -57.08 -34.43
N HIS A 87 -6.70 -56.88 -33.13
CA HIS A 87 -7.00 -57.99 -32.23
C HIS A 87 -8.35 -57.77 -31.55
N GLN A 88 -9.32 -58.58 -31.96
CA GLN A 88 -10.57 -58.81 -31.24
C GLN A 88 -10.27 -59.45 -29.89
N LEU A 89 -10.65 -58.81 -28.80
CA LEU A 89 -10.74 -59.44 -27.48
C LEU A 89 -12.06 -60.21 -27.42
N GLN A 90 -11.93 -61.53 -27.34
CA GLN A 90 -13.01 -62.45 -27.00
C GLN A 90 -13.45 -62.24 -25.56
N THR A 91 -14.76 -62.08 -25.37
CA THR A 91 -15.44 -62.15 -24.08
C THR A 91 -15.53 -63.61 -23.61
N PRO A 92 -15.22 -63.94 -22.34
CA PRO A 92 -15.59 -65.21 -21.74
C PRO A 92 -16.99 -65.15 -21.12
N PRO A 93 -17.70 -66.29 -21.03
CA PRO A 93 -19.10 -66.34 -20.60
C PRO A 93 -19.28 -66.21 -19.09
N CYS A 94 -20.38 -65.54 -18.71
CA CYS A 94 -20.89 -65.45 -17.35
C CYS A 94 -21.11 -66.84 -16.73
N SER A 95 -20.45 -67.09 -15.60
CA SER A 95 -20.82 -68.14 -14.66
C SER A 95 -21.18 -67.48 -13.33
N THR A 96 -22.40 -67.78 -12.86
CA THR A 96 -23.00 -67.29 -11.61
C THR A 96 -22.34 -67.94 -10.39
N PRO A 97 -21.89 -67.18 -9.37
CA PRO A 97 -21.58 -67.73 -8.06
C PRO A 97 -22.77 -67.63 -7.12
N ARG A 98 -23.00 -68.74 -6.40
CA ARG A 98 -23.92 -68.90 -5.27
C ARG A 98 -23.79 -67.77 -4.25
N VAL A 99 -24.94 -67.21 -3.88
CA VAL A 99 -25.13 -66.34 -2.72
C VAL A 99 -24.92 -67.16 -1.44
N HIS A 100 -23.81 -66.93 -0.74
CA HIS A 100 -23.68 -67.26 0.68
C HIS A 100 -24.00 -66.01 1.48
N LEU A 101 -25.07 -66.07 2.29
CA LEU A 101 -25.45 -65.05 3.26
C LEU A 101 -24.38 -64.98 4.38
N PRO A 102 -23.80 -63.81 4.68
CA PRO A 102 -22.98 -63.65 5.86
C PRO A 102 -23.86 -63.40 7.10
N TYR A 103 -23.60 -64.19 8.14
CA TYR A 103 -24.06 -63.99 9.50
C TYR A 103 -23.67 -62.59 10.00
N THR A 104 -24.65 -61.80 10.45
CA THR A 104 -24.44 -60.50 11.11
C THR A 104 -24.28 -60.72 12.61
N PRO A 105 -23.15 -60.33 13.24
CA PRO A 105 -23.02 -60.36 14.69
C PRO A 105 -23.81 -59.22 15.34
N PRO A 106 -24.25 -59.38 16.60
CA PRO A 106 -25.10 -58.40 17.30
C PRO A 106 -24.34 -57.09 17.56
N ARG A 107 -24.99 -55.96 17.23
CA ARG A 107 -24.50 -54.60 17.50
C ARG A 107 -24.42 -54.35 19.00
N LEU A 108 -23.24 -53.96 19.49
CA LEU A 108 -23.08 -53.33 20.80
C LEU A 108 -23.69 -51.92 20.79
N PRO A 109 -24.30 -51.46 21.89
CA PRO A 109 -24.85 -50.11 22.00
C PRO A 109 -23.73 -49.06 21.95
N ALA A 110 -24.00 -47.94 21.27
CA ALA A 110 -23.08 -46.84 21.13
C ALA A 110 -22.76 -46.20 22.50
N PRO A 111 -21.50 -45.82 22.78
CA PRO A 111 -21.14 -45.13 24.00
C PRO A 111 -21.82 -43.75 24.07
N PHE A 112 -22.26 -43.37 25.28
CA PHE A 112 -22.89 -42.08 25.54
C PHE A 112 -21.93 -40.93 25.20
N PRO A 113 -22.43 -39.83 24.61
CA PRO A 113 -21.61 -38.66 24.34
C PRO A 113 -21.14 -38.04 25.66
N PRO A 114 -19.90 -37.49 25.70
CA PRO A 114 -19.38 -36.83 26.88
C PRO A 114 -20.21 -35.59 27.25
N PRO A 115 -20.31 -35.25 28.56
CA PRO A 115 -21.05 -34.08 29.01
C PRO A 115 -20.46 -32.81 28.40
N ARG A 116 -21.33 -31.88 27.98
CA ARG A 116 -20.92 -30.59 27.42
C ARG A 116 -20.14 -29.79 28.47
N PRO A 117 -19.03 -29.13 28.08
CA PRO A 117 -18.33 -28.23 28.99
C PRO A 117 -19.25 -27.08 29.41
N PRO A 118 -19.11 -26.57 30.65
CA PRO A 118 -19.90 -25.45 31.13
C PRO A 118 -19.64 -24.20 30.27
N PRO A 119 -20.65 -23.35 30.04
CA PRO A 119 -20.47 -22.12 29.27
C PRO A 119 -19.44 -21.22 29.94
N CYS A 120 -18.45 -20.77 29.18
CA CYS A 120 -17.45 -19.80 29.63
C CYS A 120 -18.17 -18.52 30.05
N LEU A 121 -17.96 -18.10 31.30
CA LEU A 121 -18.39 -16.79 31.76
C LEU A 121 -17.65 -15.72 30.93
N PRO A 122 -18.33 -14.66 30.46
CA PRO A 122 -17.67 -13.59 29.72
C PRO A 122 -16.61 -12.93 30.59
N LEU A 123 -15.44 -12.68 30.00
CA LEU A 123 -14.38 -11.90 30.64
C LEU A 123 -14.94 -10.52 31.01
N PRO A 124 -14.58 -9.97 32.19
CA PRO A 124 -14.96 -8.62 32.55
C PRO A 124 -14.41 -7.64 31.51
N PRO A 125 -15.17 -6.59 31.14
CA PRO A 125 -14.73 -5.61 30.17
C PRO A 125 -13.42 -4.96 30.63
N ALA A 126 -12.52 -4.69 29.68
CA ALA A 126 -11.30 -3.95 29.94
C ALA A 126 -11.64 -2.59 30.58
N PRO A 127 -10.87 -2.13 31.59
CA PRO A 127 -11.08 -0.80 32.15
C PRO A 127 -11.00 0.29 31.05
N PRO A 128 -11.76 1.38 31.17
CA PRO A 128 -11.67 2.49 30.22
C PRO A 128 -10.28 3.15 30.26
N PRO A 129 -9.83 3.77 29.14
CA PRO A 129 -8.56 4.49 29.11
C PRO A 129 -8.51 5.59 30.19
N PHE A 130 -7.32 5.81 30.77
CA PHE A 130 -7.09 6.91 31.69
C PHE A 130 -7.23 8.23 30.92
N LEU A 131 -8.41 8.84 31.04
CA LEU A 131 -8.70 10.17 30.52
C LEU A 131 -8.25 11.20 31.56
N PHE A 132 -7.35 12.10 31.15
CA PHE A 132 -6.98 13.23 31.98
C PHE A 132 -8.13 14.26 31.98
N SER A 133 -8.26 15.00 33.07
CA SER A 133 -9.18 16.15 33.12
C SER A 133 -8.81 17.15 32.02
N ARG A 134 -9.81 17.90 31.54
CA ARG A 134 -9.56 19.05 30.67
C ARG A 134 -8.64 20.00 31.43
N SER A 135 -7.49 20.33 30.84
CA SER A 135 -6.52 21.20 31.49
C SER A 135 -5.82 22.07 30.46
N ARG A 136 -5.29 23.19 30.94
CA ARG A 136 -4.33 24.01 30.20
C ARG A 136 -2.95 23.39 30.28
N ILE A 137 -2.14 23.63 29.25
CA ILE A 137 -0.70 23.33 29.23
C ILE A 137 0.00 24.66 29.49
N GLU A 138 0.55 24.84 30.70
CA GLU A 138 1.13 26.11 31.14
C GLU A 138 2.63 26.07 31.40
N PHE A 139 3.30 27.21 31.22
CA PHE A 139 4.60 27.51 31.79
C PHE A 139 4.47 28.63 32.81
N GLN A 140 5.11 28.47 33.97
CA GLN A 140 5.25 29.56 34.95
C GLN A 140 6.49 30.40 34.65
N LEU A 141 6.29 31.71 34.50
CA LEU A 141 7.35 32.70 34.39
C LEU A 141 7.36 33.58 35.64
N THR A 142 8.44 34.33 35.85
CA THR A 142 8.54 35.31 36.94
C THR A 142 7.47 36.42 36.85
N GLN A 143 6.90 36.65 35.66
CA GLN A 143 5.92 37.69 35.37
C GLN A 143 4.47 37.17 35.27
N GLY A 144 4.25 35.86 35.46
CA GLY A 144 2.94 35.22 35.35
C GLY A 144 2.99 33.89 34.59
N SER A 145 1.84 33.21 34.46
CA SER A 145 1.74 31.98 33.65
C SER A 145 1.40 32.28 32.19
N VAL A 146 2.00 31.52 31.28
CA VAL A 146 1.61 31.47 29.87
C VAL A 146 1.08 30.09 29.52
N CYS A 147 0.06 30.04 28.68
CA CYS A 147 -0.65 28.85 28.27
C CYS A 147 -0.54 28.69 26.75
N LEU A 148 -0.51 27.43 26.33
CA LEU A 148 -0.45 27.06 24.91
C LEU A 148 -1.79 27.38 24.23
N GLU A 149 -1.75 28.06 23.08
CA GLU A 149 -2.93 28.43 22.29
C GLU A 149 -2.60 28.41 20.79
N PRO A 150 -3.55 28.12 19.88
CA PRO A 150 -3.37 28.37 18.45
C PRO A 150 -3.00 29.83 18.14
N ASN A 151 -2.10 30.03 17.18
CA ASN A 151 -1.60 31.36 16.79
C ASN A 151 -2.71 32.27 16.21
N LYS A 152 -3.68 31.68 15.50
CA LYS A 152 -4.81 32.39 14.89
C LYS A 152 -6.13 31.70 15.23
N ASP A 153 -7.23 32.46 15.13
CA ASP A 153 -8.57 31.89 15.07
C ASP A 153 -8.63 30.97 13.85
N TRP A 154 -8.63 29.67 14.12
CA TRP A 154 -8.46 28.64 13.10
C TRP A 154 -9.67 28.61 12.15
N THR A 155 -9.56 29.29 11.01
CA THR A 155 -10.57 29.26 9.92
C THR A 155 -10.08 28.54 8.66
N SER A 156 -8.80 28.18 8.61
CA SER A 156 -8.10 27.63 7.43
C SER A 156 -7.66 26.18 7.66
N THR A 157 -7.80 25.31 6.65
CA THR A 157 -7.32 23.91 6.69
C THR A 157 -5.84 23.76 6.34
N HIS A 158 -5.11 24.86 6.12
CA HIS A 158 -3.70 24.79 5.72
C HIS A 158 -2.75 24.51 6.88
N PHE A 159 -1.78 23.63 6.62
CA PHE A 159 -0.77 23.15 7.57
C PHE A 159 0.07 24.27 8.20
N THR A 160 0.32 25.37 7.50
CA THR A 160 1.11 26.51 8.02
C THR A 160 0.38 27.35 9.06
N ASP A 161 -0.95 27.30 9.10
CA ASP A 161 -1.76 28.03 10.09
C ASP A 161 -1.94 27.25 11.39
N SER A 162 -1.35 26.05 11.49
CA SER A 162 -1.50 25.14 12.63
C SER A 162 -0.58 25.39 13.82
N THR A 163 0.23 26.45 13.74
CA THR A 163 1.25 26.75 14.74
C THR A 163 0.63 27.13 16.08
N LEU A 164 1.27 26.67 17.15
CA LEU A 164 0.92 27.01 18.51
C LEU A 164 1.82 28.14 19.02
N VAL A 165 1.28 28.96 19.90
CA VAL A 165 1.97 30.06 20.56
C VAL A 165 1.72 30.03 22.06
N TRP A 166 2.64 30.62 22.82
CA TRP A 166 2.45 30.87 24.25
C TRP A 166 1.78 32.23 24.45
N LYS A 167 0.61 32.25 25.09
CA LYS A 167 -0.11 33.48 25.46
C LYS A 167 -0.31 33.55 26.98
N PRO A 168 -0.54 34.72 27.58
CA PRO A 168 -0.95 34.78 28.98
C PRO A 168 -2.13 33.84 29.25
N CYS A 169 -2.05 33.05 30.33
CA CYS A 169 -3.13 32.15 30.71
C CYS A 169 -4.42 32.92 30.99
N SER A 170 -5.54 32.40 30.50
CA SER A 170 -6.88 33.00 30.65
C SER A 170 -7.96 31.92 30.70
N ASP A 171 -9.21 32.32 30.89
CA ASP A 171 -10.38 31.43 30.76
C ASP A 171 -10.79 31.15 29.30
N SER A 172 -9.92 31.46 28.35
CA SER A 172 -10.10 31.13 26.95
C SER A 172 -10.20 29.62 26.74
N ARG A 173 -11.33 29.19 26.17
CA ARG A 173 -11.54 27.80 25.71
C ARG A 173 -10.53 27.33 24.65
N TRP A 174 -9.78 28.25 24.04
CA TRP A 174 -8.74 27.92 23.06
C TRP A 174 -7.46 27.37 23.71
N GLN A 175 -7.30 27.56 25.03
CA GLN A 175 -6.15 27.10 25.81
C GLN A 175 -6.38 25.73 26.46
N LEU A 176 -7.53 25.09 26.21
CA LEU A 176 -7.91 23.82 26.83
C LEU A 176 -7.50 22.62 25.95
N PHE A 177 -6.86 21.65 26.58
CA PHE A 177 -6.47 20.38 25.99
C PHE A 177 -7.02 19.22 26.81
N ARG A 178 -7.24 18.10 26.14
CA ARG A 178 -7.58 16.82 26.76
C ARG A 178 -6.50 15.82 26.38
N CYS A 179 -5.78 15.32 27.37
CA CYS A 179 -4.77 14.32 27.14
C CYS A 179 -5.29 12.93 27.50
N GLU A 180 -4.75 11.92 26.82
CA GLU A 180 -5.18 10.53 26.89
C GLU A 180 -3.92 9.67 27.00
N GLY A 181 -3.84 8.81 28.02
CA GLY A 181 -2.72 7.87 28.17
C GLY A 181 -2.86 6.68 27.20
N GLU A 182 -1.74 6.15 26.74
CA GLU A 182 -1.71 4.92 25.94
C GLU A 182 -2.12 3.72 26.82
N TYR A 183 -3.23 3.05 26.49
CA TYR A 183 -3.76 1.94 27.30
C TYR A 183 -2.94 0.65 27.13
N THR A 184 -2.29 0.51 25.99
CA THR A 184 -1.35 -0.58 25.76
C THR A 184 -0.04 -0.17 26.39
N GLY A 185 0.24 -0.70 27.57
CA GLY A 185 1.61 -0.84 28.05
C GLY A 185 2.40 -1.57 26.97
N ILE A 186 3.02 -0.81 26.08
CA ILE A 186 4.06 -1.32 25.19
C ILE A 186 5.15 -1.75 26.16
N ASN A 187 5.35 -3.06 26.24
CA ASN A 187 6.44 -3.65 27.00
C ASN A 187 7.70 -2.83 26.74
N GLY A 188 8.26 -2.30 27.84
CA GLY A 188 9.45 -1.48 27.83
C GLY A 188 10.63 -2.28 27.32
N ASP A 189 10.84 -2.29 26.01
CA ASP A 189 12.15 -2.50 25.44
C ASP A 189 12.96 -1.21 25.66
N SER A 190 13.54 -1.15 26.85
CA SER A 190 14.82 -0.48 27.12
C SER A 190 14.96 0.98 26.69
N LEU A 191 14.00 1.85 27.03
CA LEU A 191 14.38 3.21 27.38
C LEU A 191 15.26 3.09 28.64
N GLY A 192 16.56 3.37 28.53
CA GLY A 192 17.52 3.18 29.61
C GLY A 192 16.94 3.63 30.94
N ALA A 193 16.84 2.70 31.91
CA ALA A 193 16.01 2.76 33.12
C ALA A 193 16.26 3.95 34.08
N ASN A 194 17.11 4.89 33.70
CA ASN A 194 17.58 5.97 34.56
C ASN A 194 16.89 7.32 34.34
N ASP A 195 16.06 7.54 33.32
CA ASP A 195 15.58 8.91 32.98
C ASP A 195 14.05 9.14 32.92
N VAL A 196 13.20 8.12 33.08
CA VAL A 196 11.74 8.26 32.95
C VAL A 196 11.08 8.40 34.34
N TYR A 197 10.13 9.35 34.50
CA TYR A 197 9.36 9.57 35.74
C TYR A 197 7.95 9.01 35.66
N SER A 198 7.36 8.98 34.46
CA SER A 198 6.11 8.30 34.19
C SER A 198 6.29 7.27 33.08
N ASP A 199 5.99 6.00 33.35
CA ASP A 199 5.98 4.92 32.35
C ASP A 199 4.89 5.09 31.28
N TYR A 200 4.11 6.16 31.37
CA TYR A 200 2.94 6.42 30.54
C TYR A 200 3.24 7.49 29.50
N THR A 201 3.21 7.08 28.24
CA THR A 201 3.06 7.96 27.09
C THR A 201 1.63 8.48 27.04
N PHE A 202 1.47 9.74 26.63
CA PHE A 202 0.17 10.36 26.45
C PHE A 202 0.15 11.21 25.19
N MET A 203 -1.05 11.38 24.64
CA MET A 203 -1.33 12.23 23.50
C MET A 203 -2.32 13.31 23.94
N CYS A 204 -2.12 14.54 23.49
CA CYS A 204 -2.98 15.67 23.86
C CYS A 204 -3.80 16.15 22.66
N ARG A 205 -5.12 16.04 22.76
CA ARG A 205 -6.09 16.60 21.83
C ARG A 205 -6.45 18.01 22.22
N TRP A 206 -6.77 18.83 21.23
CA TRP A 206 -7.28 20.15 21.48
C TRP A 206 -8.79 20.10 21.80
N ASP A 207 -9.23 20.71 22.91
CA ASP A 207 -10.60 20.51 23.41
C ASP A 207 -11.67 21.07 22.45
N LYS A 208 -11.35 22.15 21.73
CA LYS A 208 -12.28 22.76 20.77
C LYS A 208 -12.46 21.92 19.49
N ARG A 209 -11.42 21.21 19.06
CA ARG A 209 -11.41 20.34 17.87
C ARG A 209 -10.68 19.04 18.20
N PRO A 210 -11.37 18.05 18.81
CA PRO A 210 -10.75 16.80 19.30
C PRO A 210 -10.11 15.93 18.21
N GLU A 211 -10.39 16.20 16.95
CA GLU A 211 -9.74 15.60 15.79
C GLU A 211 -8.32 16.13 15.56
N LEU A 212 -7.90 17.19 16.26
CA LEU A 212 -6.57 17.78 16.22
C LEU A 212 -5.79 17.47 17.51
N CYS A 213 -4.56 17.01 17.32
CA CYS A 213 -3.63 16.59 18.36
C CYS A 213 -2.37 17.47 18.33
N LEU A 214 -1.73 17.65 19.49
CA LEU A 214 -0.37 18.17 19.54
C LEU A 214 0.55 17.27 18.74
N ASP A 215 1.36 17.87 17.86
CA ASP A 215 2.27 17.16 16.97
C ASP A 215 3.63 17.85 16.94
N SER A 216 4.69 17.08 17.10
CA SER A 216 6.08 17.55 17.07
C SER A 216 6.64 17.57 15.65
N TRP A 217 6.77 18.76 15.05
CA TRP A 217 7.38 18.89 13.73
C TRP A 217 8.90 19.10 13.82
N HIS A 218 9.63 17.99 13.84
CA HIS A 218 11.09 17.98 14.06
C HIS A 218 11.88 18.78 13.03
N ALA A 219 11.51 18.72 11.74
CA ALA A 219 12.25 19.40 10.67
C ALA A 219 12.25 20.94 10.81
N GLN A 220 11.26 21.51 11.51
CA GLN A 220 11.15 22.95 11.73
C GLN A 220 11.27 23.36 13.21
N GLU A 221 11.45 22.38 14.11
CA GLU A 221 11.50 22.59 15.56
C GLU A 221 10.26 23.33 16.10
N LEU A 222 9.09 23.04 15.54
CA LEU A 222 7.82 23.66 15.88
C LEU A 222 6.87 22.66 16.55
N LEU A 223 6.05 23.17 17.46
CA LEU A 223 4.88 22.47 17.98
C LEU A 223 3.64 22.99 17.26
N LEU A 224 2.83 22.06 16.76
CA LEU A 224 1.64 22.39 15.98
C LEU A 224 0.45 21.52 16.36
N LEU A 225 -0.72 21.86 15.82
CA LEU A 225 -1.91 21.01 15.87
C LEU A 225 -2.09 20.28 14.54
N TYR A 226 -2.11 18.96 14.56
CA TYR A 226 -2.34 18.17 13.36
C TYR A 226 -3.45 17.17 13.55
N LYS A 227 -4.00 16.64 12.45
CA LYS A 227 -5.01 15.58 12.52
C LYS A 227 -4.47 14.43 13.36
N CYS A 228 -5.22 14.05 14.39
CA CYS A 228 -4.89 12.92 15.24
C CYS A 228 -4.76 11.66 14.37
N SER A 229 -3.54 11.15 14.26
CA SER A 229 -3.18 9.98 13.45
C SER A 229 -2.36 8.96 14.26
N TYR A 230 -2.16 9.21 15.57
CA TYR A 230 -1.47 8.33 16.51
C TYR A 230 -0.04 7.99 16.06
N THR A 231 0.62 8.93 15.37
CA THR A 231 2.05 8.82 15.04
C THR A 231 2.90 9.11 16.28
N THR A 232 4.15 8.64 16.30
CA THR A 232 5.09 8.89 17.40
C THR A 232 5.35 10.37 17.68
N ASN A 233 5.12 11.26 16.72
CA ASN A 233 5.21 12.72 16.89
C ASN A 233 4.08 13.30 17.77
N GLN A 234 2.98 12.56 17.95
CA GLN A 234 1.82 13.02 18.72
C GLN A 234 1.86 12.53 20.17
N PHE A 235 2.82 11.68 20.52
CA PHE A 235 2.98 11.13 21.85
C PHE A 235 4.12 11.79 22.59
N PHE A 236 3.86 12.09 23.85
CA PHE A 236 4.79 12.69 24.79
C PHE A 236 4.87 11.85 26.06
N TYR A 237 5.94 12.01 26.82
CA TYR A 237 6.07 11.45 28.16
C TYR A 237 6.76 12.44 29.10
N VAL A 238 6.59 12.26 30.40
CA VAL A 238 7.21 13.14 31.42
C VAL A 238 8.46 12.46 31.98
N ASP A 239 9.60 13.14 31.85
CA ASP A 239 10.88 12.67 32.37
C ASP A 239 11.10 13.03 33.86
N LYS A 240 12.21 12.56 34.46
CA LYS A 240 12.57 12.85 35.87
C LYS A 240 12.74 14.34 36.21
N GLY A 241 13.00 15.17 35.21
CA GLY A 241 13.01 16.63 35.34
C GLY A 241 11.62 17.27 35.18
N SER A 242 10.56 16.45 35.16
CA SER A 242 9.18 16.81 34.81
C SER A 242 9.01 17.31 33.35
N ARG A 243 10.03 17.24 32.50
CA ARG A 243 9.99 17.77 31.13
C ARG A 243 9.14 16.87 30.24
N TRP A 244 8.35 17.48 29.37
CA TRP A 244 7.56 16.78 28.36
C TRP A 244 8.44 16.50 27.14
N ARG A 245 8.80 15.24 26.95
CA ARG A 245 9.64 14.76 25.85
C ARG A 245 8.81 14.21 24.71
N SER A 246 9.28 14.42 23.48
CA SER A 246 8.72 13.74 22.31
C SER A 246 9.07 12.25 22.36
N LYS A 247 8.10 11.38 22.03
CA LYS A 247 8.34 9.94 21.86
C LYS A 247 9.14 9.65 20.58
N PHE A 248 9.05 10.52 19.57
CA PHE A 248 9.81 10.38 18.32
C PHE A 248 11.29 10.69 18.51
N ASP A 249 11.62 11.78 19.21
CA ASP A 249 13.00 12.16 19.53
C ASP A 249 13.12 12.43 21.03
N PHE A 250 13.64 11.43 21.74
CA PHE A 250 13.81 11.47 23.18
C PHE A 250 14.77 12.56 23.66
N THR A 251 15.57 13.18 22.79
CA THR A 251 16.46 14.29 23.16
C THR A 251 15.74 15.64 23.19
N ARG A 252 14.50 15.70 22.69
CA ARG A 252 13.77 16.93 22.47
C ARG A 252 12.57 17.10 23.41
N CYS A 253 12.37 18.32 23.88
CA CYS A 253 11.35 18.70 24.86
C CYS A 253 10.50 19.86 24.35
N ILE A 254 9.23 19.91 24.75
CA ILE A 254 8.40 21.11 24.58
C ILE A 254 9.05 22.26 25.37
N SER A 255 9.32 23.38 24.70
CA SER A 255 10.10 24.47 25.25
C SER A 255 9.36 25.80 25.27
N GLY A 256 9.53 26.51 26.39
CA GLY A 256 9.11 27.90 26.58
C GLY A 256 10.25 28.90 26.37
N ARG A 257 11.39 28.48 25.80
CA ARG A 257 12.56 29.37 25.62
C ARG A 257 12.22 30.62 24.80
N SER A 258 11.33 30.50 23.81
CA SER A 258 10.81 31.63 23.02
C SER A 258 10.08 32.69 23.85
N VAL A 259 9.65 32.35 25.08
CA VAL A 259 8.92 33.26 25.96
C VAL A 259 9.85 34.03 26.90
N THR A 260 11.06 33.52 27.16
CA THR A 260 12.04 34.18 28.03
C THR A 260 12.82 35.31 27.34
N ASP A 261 12.82 35.32 26.01
CA ASP A 261 13.36 36.44 25.24
C ASP A 261 12.32 37.59 25.24
N ARG A 262 12.75 38.85 25.39
CA ARG A 262 11.89 40.00 25.80
C ARG A 262 10.75 40.37 24.84
N SER A 263 10.46 39.56 23.81
CA SER A 263 9.42 39.74 22.80
C SER A 263 8.43 38.56 22.75
N TRP A 264 7.79 38.23 23.88
CA TRP A 264 6.73 37.21 23.97
C TRP A 264 5.56 37.39 22.97
N LYS A 265 5.45 38.56 22.32
CA LYS A 265 4.39 38.89 21.35
C LYS A 265 4.31 37.93 20.15
N ASN A 266 5.37 37.17 19.84
CA ASN A 266 5.38 36.17 18.77
C ASN A 266 5.91 34.80 19.23
N GLY A 267 5.77 34.45 20.51
CA GLY A 267 6.38 33.26 21.12
C GLY A 267 5.81 31.95 20.59
N LEU A 268 6.20 31.55 19.37
CA LEU A 268 5.89 30.25 18.80
C LEU A 268 6.33 29.15 19.78
N ALA A 269 5.47 28.16 19.95
CA ALA A 269 5.78 26.97 20.72
C ALA A 269 6.73 26.10 19.91
N ARG A 270 7.84 25.70 20.54
CA ARG A 270 8.94 24.99 19.89
C ARG A 270 9.27 23.71 20.62
N ILE A 271 10.02 22.87 19.93
CA ILE A 271 10.59 21.66 20.47
C ILE A 271 12.12 21.76 20.39
N ASP A 272 12.74 21.95 21.56
CA ASP A 272 14.18 22.22 21.69
C ASP A 272 14.91 21.01 22.30
N ASP A 273 16.24 21.01 22.24
CA ASP A 273 17.06 20.05 23.00
C ASP A 273 16.78 20.21 24.50
N CYS A 274 16.45 19.10 25.16
CA CYS A 274 16.18 19.06 26.60
C CYS A 274 17.42 19.43 27.45
N ARG A 275 18.63 19.35 26.88
CA ARG A 275 19.90 19.67 27.55
C ARG A 275 19.97 21.17 27.84
N GLY A 276 20.09 21.51 29.13
CA GLY A 276 20.18 22.90 29.59
C GLY A 276 18.84 23.62 29.75
N MET A 277 17.71 22.93 29.63
CA MET A 277 16.42 23.50 30.05
C MET A 277 16.33 23.55 31.58
N SER A 278 16.00 24.74 32.11
CA SER A 278 15.71 24.91 33.54
C SER A 278 14.41 24.17 33.90
N PRO A 279 14.34 23.47 35.05
CA PRO A 279 13.11 22.82 35.54
C PRO A 279 11.92 23.76 35.73
N GLN A 280 12.15 25.08 35.75
CA GLN A 280 11.10 26.09 35.85
C GLN A 280 10.37 26.32 34.51
N LEU A 281 10.97 25.91 33.39
CA LEU A 281 10.38 26.00 32.05
C LEU A 281 9.82 24.63 31.63
N VAL A 282 9.00 24.04 32.50
CA VAL A 282 8.37 22.74 32.29
C VAL A 282 6.86 22.88 32.18
N PRO A 283 6.20 22.28 31.16
CA PRO A 283 4.76 22.38 31.01
C PRO A 283 4.06 21.69 32.17
N ARG A 284 3.05 22.34 32.77
CA ARG A 284 2.22 21.76 33.83
C ARG A 284 0.75 21.75 33.44
N PHE A 285 0.02 20.79 33.99
CA PHE A 285 -1.43 20.81 34.00
C PHE A 285 -1.92 21.55 35.25
N VAL A 286 -2.76 22.57 35.06
CA VAL A 286 -3.24 23.45 36.15
C VAL A 286 -4.33 22.77 36.99
N ASP A 287 -5.07 21.82 36.41
CA ASP A 287 -6.26 21.20 37.02
C ASP A 287 -6.10 19.68 37.24
N TRP A 288 -4.90 19.24 37.61
CA TRP A 288 -4.63 17.84 37.95
C TRP A 288 -5.12 17.52 39.37
N LEU A 289 -6.43 17.54 39.56
CA LEU A 289 -7.05 16.87 40.70
C LEU A 289 -7.59 15.52 40.19
N PRO A 290 -7.20 14.38 40.78
CA PRO A 290 -7.86 13.11 40.48
C PRO A 290 -9.37 13.29 40.76
N PRO A 291 -10.26 12.72 39.94
CA PRO A 291 -11.69 12.84 40.17
C PRO A 291 -11.99 12.28 41.57
N PHE A 292 -12.39 13.15 42.50
CA PHE A 292 -12.98 12.71 43.75
C PHE A 292 -14.23 11.89 43.44
N PRO A 293 -14.52 10.83 44.20
CA PRO A 293 -15.75 10.06 44.02
C PRO A 293 -16.95 11.00 44.18
N PRO A 294 -17.93 10.99 43.26
CA PRO A 294 -19.06 11.89 43.33
C PRO A 294 -19.89 11.57 44.57
N SER A 295 -19.86 12.47 45.55
CA SER A 295 -20.79 12.49 46.67
C SER A 295 -22.18 12.85 46.14
N LEU A 296 -23.08 11.86 46.16
CA LEU A 296 -24.54 11.91 46.26
C LEU A 296 -25.18 13.30 46.05
N ALA A 297 -25.45 13.66 44.79
CA ALA A 297 -26.44 14.69 44.46
C ALA A 297 -27.80 14.00 44.14
N PRO A 298 -28.95 14.66 44.40
CA PRO A 298 -30.26 14.04 44.28
C PRO A 298 -30.64 13.78 42.82
N LEU A 299 -31.37 12.69 42.59
CA LEU A 299 -31.81 12.21 41.26
C LEU A 299 -32.56 13.29 40.45
N PRO A 300 -32.12 13.59 39.21
CA PRO A 300 -32.98 14.20 38.20
C PRO A 300 -33.92 13.16 37.58
N SER A 301 -35.08 13.65 37.13
CA SER A 301 -36.12 12.89 36.43
C SER A 301 -35.59 12.07 35.24
N PRO A 302 -36.22 10.93 34.91
CA PRO A 302 -35.68 9.95 33.96
C PRO A 302 -35.49 10.57 32.56
N PRO A 303 -34.28 10.51 31.98
CA PRO A 303 -34.06 10.97 30.62
C PRO A 303 -34.66 9.97 29.61
N LEU A 304 -35.05 10.51 28.45
CA LEU A 304 -35.41 9.73 27.27
C LEU A 304 -34.37 8.62 27.01
N PRO A 305 -34.78 7.43 26.53
CA PRO A 305 -33.86 6.33 26.27
C PRO A 305 -32.75 6.82 25.33
N LEU A 306 -31.52 6.79 25.83
CA LEU A 306 -30.33 7.11 25.06
C LEU A 306 -30.31 6.25 23.79
N PRO A 307 -29.94 6.81 22.62
CA PRO A 307 -29.61 5.98 21.47
C PRO A 307 -28.58 4.94 21.92
N SER A 308 -28.85 3.68 21.61
CA SER A 308 -27.98 2.56 21.97
C SER A 308 -26.54 2.94 21.66
N PRO A 309 -25.60 2.78 22.62
CA PRO A 309 -24.20 3.08 22.36
C PRO A 309 -23.78 2.37 21.07
N PRO A 310 -22.99 3.00 20.20
CA PRO A 310 -22.50 2.35 18.99
C PRO A 310 -21.87 1.03 19.42
N VAL A 311 -22.37 -0.06 18.84
CA VAL A 311 -21.87 -1.41 19.10
C VAL A 311 -20.35 -1.34 18.99
N PRO A 312 -19.58 -1.72 20.04
CA PRO A 312 -18.14 -1.75 19.96
C PRO A 312 -17.76 -2.48 18.67
N ARG A 313 -17.00 -1.82 17.79
CA ARG A 313 -16.48 -2.50 16.60
C ARG A 313 -15.80 -3.77 17.10
N ALA A 314 -16.22 -4.90 16.55
CA ALA A 314 -15.63 -6.19 16.89
C ALA A 314 -14.10 -6.04 16.80
N PRO A 315 -13.33 -6.71 17.69
CA PRO A 315 -11.88 -6.72 17.58
C PRO A 315 -11.53 -7.04 16.13
N ILE A 316 -10.72 -6.16 15.53
CA ILE A 316 -10.21 -6.34 14.16
C ILE A 316 -9.68 -7.77 14.12
N SER A 317 -10.20 -8.59 13.24
CA SER A 317 -9.82 -10.00 13.12
C SER A 317 -8.79 -10.15 11.99
N ALA A 318 -8.06 -11.26 12.03
CA ALA A 318 -7.35 -11.74 10.85
C ALA A 318 -8.28 -11.76 9.64
N MET A 319 -7.74 -11.38 8.49
CA MET A 319 -8.47 -11.35 7.24
C MET A 319 -9.02 -12.73 6.89
N ASN A 320 -10.28 -12.77 6.49
CA ASN A 320 -10.94 -13.98 5.98
C ASN A 320 -11.69 -13.68 4.67
N GLY A 321 -12.40 -14.67 4.14
CA GLY A 321 -13.14 -14.54 2.89
C GLY A 321 -14.24 -13.48 2.92
N ASP A 322 -14.93 -13.28 4.04
CA ASP A 322 -15.95 -12.23 4.17
C ASP A 322 -15.33 -10.83 4.15
N ASP A 323 -14.15 -10.65 4.77
CA ASP A 323 -13.41 -9.39 4.69
C ASP A 323 -13.03 -9.07 3.25
N CYS A 324 -12.51 -10.05 2.50
CA CYS A 324 -12.20 -9.88 1.08
C CYS A 324 -13.42 -9.53 0.24
N ARG A 325 -14.55 -10.24 0.45
CA ARG A 325 -15.82 -9.95 -0.20
C ARG A 325 -16.29 -8.52 0.08
N SER A 326 -16.16 -8.07 1.32
CA SER A 326 -16.54 -6.73 1.76
C SER A 326 -15.64 -5.66 1.15
N MET A 327 -14.31 -5.84 1.20
CA MET A 327 -13.33 -4.87 0.70
C MET A 327 -13.39 -4.69 -0.83
N LEU A 328 -13.70 -5.74 -1.60
CA LEU A 328 -13.82 -5.64 -3.06
C LEU A 328 -15.15 -5.03 -3.53
N ARG A 329 -16.23 -5.24 -2.76
CA ARG A 329 -17.58 -4.74 -3.07
C ARG A 329 -17.84 -3.34 -2.52
N ASP A 330 -17.12 -2.92 -1.49
CA ASP A 330 -17.19 -1.55 -1.00
C ASP A 330 -16.65 -0.60 -2.08
N LYS A 331 -17.57 0.18 -2.68
CA LYS A 331 -17.31 1.17 -3.73
C LYS A 331 -16.31 2.24 -3.32
N THR A 332 -16.13 2.46 -2.03
CA THR A 332 -15.25 3.46 -1.44
C THR A 332 -13.91 2.89 -1.01
N HIS A 333 -13.77 1.56 -1.00
CA HIS A 333 -12.55 0.89 -0.56
C HIS A 333 -11.40 1.10 -1.54
N MET A 334 -10.17 1.09 -1.04
CA MET A 334 -9.01 1.41 -1.85
C MET A 334 -8.79 0.45 -3.02
N PHE A 335 -9.23 -0.81 -2.89
CA PHE A 335 -9.11 -1.79 -3.97
C PHE A 335 -9.83 -1.35 -5.25
N ARG A 336 -10.88 -0.53 -5.13
CA ARG A 336 -11.62 0.02 -6.27
C ARG A 336 -10.81 1.01 -7.09
N ARG A 337 -9.88 1.74 -6.47
CA ARG A 337 -9.11 2.83 -7.12
C ARG A 337 -7.77 2.39 -7.70
N MET A 338 -7.33 1.16 -7.47
CA MET A 338 -6.02 0.66 -7.91
C MET A 338 -5.99 0.30 -9.41
N TRP A 339 -7.12 0.31 -10.10
CA TRP A 339 -7.27 -0.20 -11.47
C TRP A 339 -7.01 0.84 -12.56
N ALA A 340 -6.12 1.80 -12.33
CA ALA A 340 -5.73 2.78 -13.33
C ALA A 340 -4.91 2.16 -14.47
N ALA A 341 -5.07 2.65 -15.70
CA ALA A 341 -4.24 2.24 -16.84
C ALA A 341 -2.75 2.57 -16.63
N GLU A 342 -2.49 3.74 -16.04
CA GLU A 342 -1.15 4.13 -15.63
C GLU A 342 -0.73 3.40 -14.35
N ALA A 343 0.43 2.78 -14.38
CA ALA A 343 1.06 2.10 -13.25
C ALA A 343 1.02 2.96 -11.98
N TRP A 344 0.58 2.37 -10.86
CA TRP A 344 0.56 3.03 -9.54
C TRP A 344 -0.32 4.27 -9.43
N SER A 345 -1.09 4.61 -10.46
CA SER A 345 -1.96 5.78 -10.46
C SER A 345 -3.31 5.48 -9.82
N HIS A 346 -4.15 6.50 -9.67
CA HIS A 346 -5.53 6.37 -9.25
C HIS A 346 -6.43 6.23 -10.46
N ILE A 347 -7.46 5.39 -10.39
CA ILE A 347 -8.41 5.25 -11.50
C ILE A 347 -9.12 6.58 -11.82
N SER A 348 -9.28 7.51 -10.86
CA SER A 348 -9.82 8.87 -11.11
C SER A 348 -8.92 9.75 -11.99
N SER A 349 -7.65 9.37 -12.19
CA SER A 349 -6.67 10.16 -12.94
C SER A 349 -6.66 9.85 -14.44
N GLY A 350 -7.45 8.88 -14.91
CA GLY A 350 -7.42 8.46 -16.31
C GLY A 350 -8.34 7.29 -16.63
N PRO A 351 -8.12 6.61 -17.76
CA PRO A 351 -8.86 5.39 -18.09
C PRO A 351 -8.47 4.26 -17.13
N SER A 352 -9.37 3.28 -16.98
CA SER A 352 -9.08 2.05 -16.25
C SER A 352 -8.11 1.18 -17.06
N CYS A 353 -7.36 0.29 -16.41
CA CYS A 353 -6.40 -0.56 -17.11
C CYS A 353 -7.04 -1.55 -18.10
N TRP A 354 -8.31 -1.88 -17.93
CA TRP A 354 -9.06 -2.71 -18.87
C TRP A 354 -9.63 -1.94 -20.07
N ASP A 355 -9.60 -0.60 -20.05
CA ASP A 355 -10.07 0.26 -21.16
C ASP A 355 -8.99 0.51 -22.21
N ILE A 356 -7.76 0.05 -21.95
CA ILE A 356 -6.57 0.26 -22.77
C ILE A 356 -6.02 -1.10 -23.20
N GLN A 357 -5.57 -1.20 -24.44
CA GLN A 357 -5.00 -2.42 -24.97
C GLN A 357 -3.73 -2.81 -24.23
N ARG A 358 -3.50 -4.12 -24.12
CA ARG A 358 -2.40 -4.67 -23.35
C ARG A 358 -1.05 -4.04 -23.77
N ASP A 359 -0.65 -4.20 -25.02
CA ASP A 359 0.68 -3.74 -25.46
C ASP A 359 0.67 -2.31 -26.02
N SER A 360 -0.34 -1.50 -25.70
CA SER A 360 -0.46 -0.13 -26.22
C SER A 360 -1.18 0.80 -25.27
N SER A 361 -0.44 1.73 -24.67
CA SER A 361 -0.99 2.75 -23.75
C SER A 361 -1.91 3.79 -24.41
N THR A 362 -1.97 3.83 -25.75
CA THR A 362 -2.76 4.80 -26.51
C THR A 362 -3.99 4.20 -27.18
N GLN A 363 -4.00 2.89 -27.43
CA GLN A 363 -5.13 2.22 -28.07
C GLN A 363 -6.15 1.79 -27.03
N ARG A 364 -7.41 2.18 -27.22
CA ARG A 364 -8.52 1.76 -26.36
C ARG A 364 -9.03 0.38 -26.74
N GLN A 365 -9.68 -0.28 -25.79
CA GLN A 365 -10.45 -1.51 -26.00
C GLN A 365 -11.69 -1.51 -25.11
N PRO A 366 -12.74 -2.29 -25.45
CA PRO A 366 -13.87 -2.48 -24.55
C PRO A 366 -13.45 -3.37 -23.37
N ALA A 367 -13.93 -3.04 -22.16
CA ALA A 367 -13.64 -3.82 -20.96
C ALA A 367 -14.02 -5.31 -21.10
N SER A 368 -15.12 -5.62 -21.81
CA SER A 368 -15.53 -7.01 -22.07
C SER A 368 -14.43 -7.82 -22.75
N LYS A 369 -13.72 -7.24 -23.72
CA LYS A 369 -12.60 -7.89 -24.41
C LYS A 369 -11.49 -8.23 -23.42
N TYR A 370 -11.07 -7.29 -22.58
CA TYR A 370 -10.05 -7.54 -21.55
C TYR A 370 -10.41 -8.72 -20.65
N PHE A 371 -11.62 -8.72 -20.09
CA PHE A 371 -12.03 -9.79 -19.17
C PHE A 371 -12.19 -11.15 -19.88
N GLU A 372 -12.66 -11.17 -21.12
CA GLU A 372 -12.79 -12.39 -21.94
C GLU A 372 -11.43 -12.98 -22.34
N GLU A 373 -10.46 -12.14 -22.69
CA GLU A 373 -9.08 -12.56 -23.00
C GLU A 373 -8.37 -13.06 -21.73
N THR A 374 -8.59 -12.37 -20.61
CA THR A 374 -8.05 -12.72 -19.29
C THR A 374 -8.54 -14.10 -18.84
N ILE A 375 -9.85 -14.34 -18.80
CA ILE A 375 -10.40 -15.63 -18.35
C ILE A 375 -10.08 -16.78 -19.31
N ARG A 376 -9.81 -16.50 -20.59
CA ARG A 376 -9.35 -17.53 -21.55
C ARG A 376 -7.88 -17.89 -21.32
N GLY A 377 -7.11 -16.93 -20.80
CA GLY A 377 -5.68 -17.04 -20.60
C GLY A 377 -4.91 -16.79 -21.90
N ASP A 378 -5.35 -15.84 -22.72
CA ASP A 378 -4.78 -15.52 -24.03
C ASP A 378 -3.34 -15.00 -23.94
N HIS A 379 -2.91 -14.57 -22.75
CA HIS A 379 -1.60 -13.96 -22.52
C HIS A 379 -0.71 -14.74 -21.55
N CYS A 380 -1.04 -15.98 -21.22
CA CYS A 380 -0.29 -16.74 -20.20
C CYS A 380 1.17 -17.04 -20.57
N ASP A 381 1.48 -17.10 -21.86
CA ASP A 381 2.83 -17.29 -22.41
C ASP A 381 3.66 -15.99 -22.51
N SER A 382 3.16 -14.89 -21.93
CA SER A 382 3.88 -13.61 -21.89
C SER A 382 5.19 -13.70 -21.11
N ASN A 383 6.11 -12.78 -21.43
CA ASN A 383 7.27 -12.52 -20.58
C ASN A 383 6.84 -11.68 -19.36
N TRP A 384 6.61 -12.35 -18.22
CA TRP A 384 6.21 -11.72 -16.96
C TRP A 384 7.36 -11.04 -16.19
N TYR A 385 8.52 -10.90 -16.83
CA TYR A 385 9.74 -10.29 -16.27
C TYR A 385 10.28 -9.13 -17.11
N GLU A 386 9.49 -8.61 -18.04
CA GLU A 386 9.92 -7.57 -18.97
C GLU A 386 10.50 -6.34 -18.26
N GLY A 387 11.59 -5.78 -18.78
CA GLY A 387 12.26 -4.59 -18.25
C GLY A 387 13.17 -4.85 -17.05
N ASN A 388 13.33 -6.10 -16.63
CA ASN A 388 14.34 -6.45 -15.64
C ASN A 388 15.75 -6.08 -16.17
N PRO A 389 16.63 -5.46 -15.35
CA PRO A 389 17.92 -4.93 -15.79
C PRO A 389 18.84 -5.97 -16.42
N ASN A 390 18.65 -7.25 -16.08
CA ASN A 390 19.27 -8.34 -16.80
C ASN A 390 18.50 -8.62 -18.09
N TRP A 391 19.00 -8.02 -19.17
CA TRP A 391 18.55 -8.13 -20.57
C TRP A 391 18.18 -9.54 -21.04
N ARG A 392 18.55 -10.60 -20.33
CA ARG A 392 18.14 -11.99 -20.64
C ARG A 392 16.71 -12.27 -20.17
N LEU A 393 16.37 -11.89 -18.94
CA LEU A 393 15.07 -12.19 -18.35
C LEU A 393 14.01 -11.20 -18.84
N GLY A 394 14.39 -9.93 -19.00
CA GLY A 394 13.49 -8.86 -19.44
C GLY A 394 13.35 -8.65 -20.95
N ASP A 395 13.88 -9.53 -21.81
CA ASP A 395 13.82 -9.39 -23.27
C ASP A 395 12.39 -9.63 -23.79
N PRO A 396 11.73 -8.63 -24.42
CA PRO A 396 10.39 -8.80 -24.96
C PRO A 396 10.32 -9.81 -26.12
N ASN A 397 11.44 -10.15 -26.75
CA ASN A 397 11.50 -11.08 -27.88
C ASN A 397 11.80 -12.52 -27.46
N ARG A 398 12.01 -12.79 -26.16
CA ARG A 398 12.28 -14.14 -25.66
C ARG A 398 11.04 -14.77 -25.06
N HIS A 399 10.75 -15.99 -25.51
CA HIS A 399 9.75 -16.83 -24.88
C HIS A 399 10.37 -17.62 -23.71
N LEU A 400 9.76 -17.52 -22.53
CA LEU A 400 10.03 -18.37 -21.37
C LEU A 400 9.41 -19.74 -21.65
N PRO A 401 10.19 -20.85 -21.54
CA PRO A 401 10.51 -21.38 -20.22
C PRO A 401 12.01 -21.63 -19.97
N MET A 402 12.91 -21.06 -20.78
CA MET A 402 14.35 -21.38 -20.78
C MET A 402 15.11 -21.19 -19.44
N TYR A 403 14.49 -20.66 -18.39
CA TYR A 403 15.16 -20.37 -17.11
C TYR A 403 14.73 -21.28 -15.94
N PHE A 404 13.66 -22.05 -16.08
CA PHE A 404 13.23 -22.97 -15.02
C PHE A 404 13.84 -24.35 -15.23
N THR A 405 14.35 -24.94 -14.15
CA THR A 405 14.97 -26.27 -14.13
C THR A 405 14.01 -27.38 -13.69
N GLY A 406 12.80 -27.01 -13.25
CA GLY A 406 11.71 -27.91 -12.89
C GLY A 406 10.39 -27.16 -12.71
N PRO A 407 9.36 -27.80 -12.12
CA PRO A 407 8.09 -27.16 -11.83
C PRO A 407 8.30 -25.88 -11.01
N ALA A 408 7.75 -24.78 -11.51
CA ALA A 408 7.87 -23.45 -10.93
C ALA A 408 6.49 -22.93 -10.50
N PRO A 409 6.06 -23.17 -9.25
CA PRO A 409 4.79 -22.67 -8.76
C PRO A 409 4.77 -21.15 -8.76
N ALA A 410 3.57 -20.58 -8.89
CA ALA A 410 3.35 -19.16 -8.71
C ALA A 410 3.59 -18.78 -7.24
N LEU A 411 4.39 -17.75 -6.98
CA LEU A 411 4.70 -17.27 -5.64
C LEU A 411 4.13 -15.87 -5.44
N LEU A 412 3.35 -15.69 -4.38
CA LEU A 412 2.79 -14.40 -3.97
C LEU A 412 3.20 -14.05 -2.53
N GLY A 413 3.26 -12.77 -2.21
CA GLY A 413 3.67 -12.29 -0.88
C GLY A 413 4.02 -10.80 -0.90
N PHE A 414 4.40 -10.27 0.25
CA PHE A 414 5.10 -8.99 0.31
C PHE A 414 6.47 -9.11 -0.37
N ASP A 415 7.00 -8.02 -0.93
CA ASP A 415 8.27 -8.02 -1.67
C ASP A 415 9.40 -8.66 -0.84
N GLU A 416 9.53 -8.26 0.43
CA GLU A 416 10.54 -8.78 1.34
C GLU A 416 10.31 -10.24 1.72
N SER A 417 9.04 -10.67 1.84
CA SER A 417 8.71 -12.07 2.12
C SER A 417 9.06 -12.95 0.92
N ILE A 418 8.79 -12.47 -0.30
CA ILE A 418 9.18 -13.14 -1.55
C ILE A 418 10.70 -13.27 -1.62
N ASP A 419 11.44 -12.19 -1.36
CA ASP A 419 12.91 -12.19 -1.33
C ASP A 419 13.45 -13.25 -0.36
N GLU A 420 12.99 -13.20 0.90
CA GLU A 420 13.39 -14.14 1.95
C GLU A 420 13.09 -15.60 1.55
N PHE A 421 11.91 -15.85 0.98
CA PHE A 421 11.49 -17.18 0.55
C PHE A 421 12.36 -17.71 -0.61
N CYS A 422 12.63 -16.89 -1.62
CA CYS A 422 13.49 -17.24 -2.75
C CYS A 422 14.93 -17.50 -2.29
N HIS A 423 15.46 -16.69 -1.37
CA HIS A 423 16.80 -16.90 -0.80
C HIS A 423 16.89 -18.20 -0.01
N ALA A 424 15.88 -18.48 0.84
CA ALA A 424 15.81 -19.72 1.60
C ALA A 424 15.79 -20.94 0.66
N LYS A 425 15.03 -20.88 -0.44
CA LYS A 425 14.99 -21.94 -1.44
C LYS A 425 16.31 -22.14 -2.18
N LEU A 426 17.00 -21.07 -2.58
CA LEU A 426 18.33 -21.17 -3.17
C LEU A 426 19.33 -21.81 -2.21
N ASN A 427 19.30 -21.42 -0.94
CA ASN A 427 20.15 -22.01 0.10
C ASN A 427 19.88 -23.51 0.27
N GLN A 428 18.60 -23.94 0.27
CA GLN A 428 18.22 -25.37 0.29
C GLN A 428 18.76 -26.14 -0.92
N MET A 429 18.92 -25.47 -2.07
CA MET A 429 19.50 -26.03 -3.29
C MET A 429 21.03 -25.95 -3.35
N ASN A 430 21.69 -25.41 -2.31
CA ASN A 430 23.13 -25.08 -2.30
C ASN A 430 23.54 -24.12 -3.42
N LEU A 431 22.65 -23.21 -3.80
CA LEU A 431 22.91 -22.14 -4.76
C LEU A 431 23.09 -20.81 -4.02
N GLN A 432 23.97 -19.95 -4.53
CA GLN A 432 24.14 -18.60 -4.01
C GLN A 432 23.05 -17.68 -4.56
N HIS A 433 22.47 -16.84 -3.71
CA HIS A 433 21.62 -15.73 -4.12
C HIS A 433 22.46 -14.47 -4.28
N SER A 434 22.03 -13.57 -5.16
CA SER A 434 22.59 -12.22 -5.22
C SER A 434 21.91 -11.32 -4.20
N ALA A 435 22.69 -10.53 -3.45
CA ALA A 435 22.18 -9.53 -2.51
C ALA A 435 21.77 -8.22 -3.19
N ASP A 436 22.00 -8.07 -4.50
CA ASP A 436 21.54 -6.90 -5.25
C ASP A 436 20.02 -6.95 -5.40
N LYS A 437 19.34 -5.88 -4.94
CA LYS A 437 17.89 -5.71 -5.04
C LYS A 437 17.37 -5.80 -6.48
N SER A 438 18.21 -5.46 -7.47
CA SER A 438 17.88 -5.58 -8.88
C SER A 438 17.70 -7.03 -9.35
N MET A 439 18.21 -8.00 -8.57
CA MET A 439 18.22 -9.43 -8.87
C MET A 439 17.03 -10.19 -8.28
N HIS A 440 16.03 -9.50 -7.72
CA HIS A 440 14.82 -10.07 -7.12
C HIS A 440 14.20 -11.19 -7.98
N ALA A 441 13.87 -10.86 -9.24
CA ALA A 441 13.26 -11.81 -10.17
C ALA A 441 14.18 -12.99 -10.52
N GLU A 442 15.48 -12.74 -10.70
CA GLU A 442 16.43 -13.78 -11.08
C GLU A 442 16.67 -14.77 -9.94
N ASN A 443 16.76 -14.28 -8.69
CA ASN A 443 16.84 -15.12 -7.52
C ASN A 443 15.64 -16.08 -7.43
N CYS A 444 14.42 -15.57 -7.65
CA CYS A 444 13.21 -16.41 -7.64
C CYS A 444 13.15 -17.40 -8.80
N VAL A 445 13.52 -16.98 -10.02
CA VAL A 445 13.57 -17.88 -11.17
C VAL A 445 14.59 -19.01 -10.95
N HIS A 446 15.78 -18.69 -10.43
CA HIS A 446 16.79 -19.70 -10.07
C HIS A 446 16.33 -20.61 -8.93
N ALA A 447 15.45 -20.13 -8.04
CA ALA A 447 14.79 -20.94 -7.02
C ALA A 447 13.66 -21.83 -7.58
N ASN A 448 13.44 -21.85 -8.90
CA ASN A 448 12.27 -22.44 -9.57
C ASN A 448 10.95 -21.89 -9.02
N LEU A 449 10.81 -20.57 -8.93
CA LEU A 449 9.59 -19.90 -8.48
C LEU A 449 9.18 -18.83 -9.50
N ASN A 450 7.89 -18.84 -9.87
CA ASN A 450 7.33 -17.87 -10.80
C ASN A 450 6.74 -16.69 -10.01
N ILE A 451 7.17 -15.47 -10.32
CA ILE A 451 6.65 -14.24 -9.72
C ILE A 451 6.30 -13.25 -10.84
N LEU A 452 5.40 -12.32 -10.57
CA LEU A 452 5.15 -11.20 -11.46
C LEU A 452 6.15 -10.07 -11.20
N ALA A 453 7.00 -9.75 -12.16
CA ALA A 453 8.03 -8.71 -12.00
C ALA A 453 8.20 -7.87 -13.28
N LEU A 454 7.25 -6.97 -13.53
CA LEU A 454 7.24 -6.10 -14.71
C LEU A 454 7.82 -4.71 -14.41
N TYR A 455 8.89 -4.37 -15.14
CA TYR A 455 9.56 -3.07 -15.07
C TYR A 455 9.70 -2.40 -16.45
N GLY A 456 9.16 -3.00 -17.51
CA GLY A 456 9.30 -2.54 -18.89
C GLY A 456 8.33 -1.42 -19.28
N ASP A 457 8.74 -0.59 -20.25
CA ASP A 457 7.91 0.49 -20.78
C ASP A 457 6.80 0.00 -21.73
N ARG A 458 7.02 -1.13 -22.43
CA ARG A 458 6.05 -1.68 -23.39
C ARG A 458 4.91 -2.37 -22.67
N VAL A 459 5.21 -3.16 -21.64
CA VAL A 459 4.21 -3.79 -20.77
C VAL A 459 4.37 -3.29 -19.34
N PRO A 460 3.96 -2.03 -19.05
CA PRO A 460 4.08 -1.47 -17.71
C PRO A 460 3.20 -2.25 -16.73
N TYR A 461 3.69 -2.38 -15.51
CA TYR A 461 2.95 -2.96 -14.41
C TYR A 461 1.66 -2.16 -14.12
N ASN A 462 0.53 -2.84 -13.98
CA ASN A 462 -0.67 -2.31 -13.34
C ASN A 462 -1.50 -3.49 -12.79
N ILE A 463 -2.59 -3.21 -12.08
CA ILE A 463 -3.38 -4.28 -11.45
C ILE A 463 -4.05 -5.21 -12.48
N CYS A 464 -4.33 -4.73 -13.70
CA CYS A 464 -4.81 -5.62 -14.76
C CYS A 464 -3.76 -6.67 -15.17
N ARG A 465 -2.47 -6.33 -15.15
CA ARG A 465 -1.38 -7.32 -15.33
C ARG A 465 -1.36 -8.34 -14.24
N ASN A 466 -1.62 -7.90 -13.02
CA ASN A 466 -1.68 -8.79 -11.88
C ASN A 466 -2.82 -9.80 -12.02
N LEU A 467 -4.03 -9.33 -12.35
CA LEU A 467 -5.17 -10.22 -12.57
C LEU A 467 -4.93 -11.21 -13.73
N GLU A 468 -4.33 -10.77 -14.84
CA GLU A 468 -3.97 -11.67 -15.95
C GLU A 468 -2.97 -12.75 -15.50
N TRP A 469 -1.90 -12.37 -14.80
CA TRP A 469 -0.91 -13.30 -14.28
C TRP A 469 -1.52 -14.29 -13.29
N MET A 470 -2.38 -13.82 -12.38
CA MET A 470 -3.08 -14.66 -11.40
C MET A 470 -4.03 -15.67 -12.05
N VAL A 471 -4.79 -15.27 -13.07
CA VAL A 471 -5.66 -16.20 -13.80
C VAL A 471 -4.82 -17.24 -14.55
N CYS A 472 -3.66 -16.86 -15.08
CA CYS A 472 -2.73 -17.79 -15.68
C CYS A 472 -2.13 -18.77 -14.67
N ALA A 473 -1.81 -18.31 -13.45
CA ALA A 473 -1.35 -19.14 -12.34
C ALA A 473 -2.41 -20.17 -11.94
N ALA A 474 -3.67 -19.71 -11.75
CA ALA A 474 -4.80 -20.57 -11.42
C ALA A 474 -5.07 -21.65 -12.49
N LYS A 475 -4.77 -21.35 -13.76
CA LYS A 475 -4.91 -22.30 -14.87
C LYS A 475 -3.71 -23.25 -15.02
N GLY A 476 -2.63 -23.09 -14.25
CA GLY A 476 -1.40 -23.85 -14.45
C GLY A 476 -0.68 -23.52 -15.76
N LYS A 477 -0.91 -22.31 -16.30
CA LYS A 477 -0.43 -21.89 -17.62
C LYS A 477 0.73 -20.90 -17.56
N LEU A 478 1.23 -20.55 -16.37
CA LEU A 478 2.44 -19.74 -16.28
C LEU A 478 3.65 -20.50 -16.82
N PRO A 479 4.66 -19.80 -17.38
CA PRO A 479 5.90 -20.43 -17.78
C PRO A 479 6.55 -21.18 -16.60
N GLY A 480 6.85 -22.47 -16.81
CA GLY A 480 7.48 -23.34 -15.80
C GLY A 480 6.52 -24.06 -14.84
N GLN A 481 5.23 -23.72 -14.79
CA GLN A 481 4.30 -24.28 -13.78
C GLN A 481 3.83 -25.73 -14.05
N ASP A 482 4.32 -26.38 -15.13
CA ASP A 482 4.06 -27.79 -15.47
C ASP A 482 2.60 -28.29 -15.35
N LYS A 483 1.62 -27.40 -15.61
CA LYS A 483 0.16 -27.64 -15.55
C LYS A 483 -0.40 -28.01 -14.17
N ASP A 484 0.42 -28.02 -13.12
CA ASP A 484 -0.06 -28.39 -11.77
C ASP A 484 -0.93 -27.30 -11.12
N GLY A 485 -0.88 -26.07 -11.65
CA GLY A 485 -1.67 -24.94 -11.15
C GLY A 485 -1.29 -24.52 -9.74
N SER A 486 -0.13 -24.94 -9.25
CA SER A 486 0.30 -24.72 -7.87
C SER A 486 0.65 -23.26 -7.65
N ILE A 487 0.03 -22.69 -6.62
CA ILE A 487 0.26 -21.34 -6.11
C ILE A 487 0.75 -21.51 -4.68
N ILE A 488 1.86 -20.86 -4.32
CA ILE A 488 2.38 -20.82 -2.96
C ILE A 488 2.46 -19.39 -2.48
N PHE A 489 2.40 -19.21 -1.17
CA PHE A 489 2.50 -17.90 -0.54
C PHE A 489 3.79 -17.81 0.26
N ALA A 490 4.58 -16.77 0.01
CA ALA A 490 5.77 -16.44 0.81
C ALA A 490 5.39 -15.99 2.24
N LYS A 491 4.14 -15.54 2.40
CA LYS A 491 3.55 -15.10 3.66
C LYS A 491 2.24 -15.83 3.91
N ASP A 492 1.94 -16.16 5.16
CA ASP A 492 0.67 -16.74 5.58
C ASP A 492 -0.52 -15.81 5.26
N PRO A 493 -1.49 -16.23 4.42
CA PRO A 493 -2.65 -15.39 4.11
C PRO A 493 -3.55 -15.12 5.32
N TRP A 494 -3.64 -16.07 6.25
CA TRP A 494 -4.40 -15.91 7.51
C TRP A 494 -3.74 -14.94 8.49
N TRP A 495 -2.49 -14.54 8.23
CA TRP A 495 -1.77 -13.56 9.03
C TRP A 495 -1.90 -12.14 8.45
N LEU A 496 -2.78 -11.92 7.49
CA LEU A 496 -3.07 -10.60 6.96
C LEU A 496 -4.06 -9.86 7.85
N TRP A 497 -3.72 -8.63 8.22
CA TRP A 497 -4.51 -7.78 9.12
C TRP A 497 -4.69 -6.42 8.48
N PRO A 498 -5.80 -6.18 7.76
CA PRO A 498 -6.04 -4.93 7.07
C PRO A 498 -5.98 -3.70 7.99
N GLY A 499 -6.29 -3.88 9.29
CA GLY A 499 -6.18 -2.86 10.34
C GLY A 499 -4.76 -2.54 10.82
N GLY A 500 -3.76 -3.34 10.44
CA GLY A 500 -2.35 -3.08 10.70
C GLY A 500 -1.74 -3.77 11.92
N GLU A 501 -2.41 -4.76 12.52
CA GLU A 501 -1.88 -5.57 13.62
C GLU A 501 -0.59 -6.31 13.22
N SER A 502 -0.46 -6.68 11.95
CA SER A 502 0.74 -7.24 11.33
C SER A 502 1.87 -6.22 11.13
N GLY A 503 1.63 -4.94 11.40
CA GLY A 503 2.53 -3.83 11.05
C GLY A 503 2.35 -3.30 9.63
N LYS A 504 1.47 -3.93 8.81
CA LYS A 504 1.24 -3.59 7.39
C LYS A 504 -0.24 -3.29 7.09
N PRO A 505 -0.79 -2.16 7.57
CA PRO A 505 -2.17 -1.78 7.31
C PRO A 505 -2.43 -1.47 5.83
N VAL A 506 -3.59 -1.90 5.35
CA VAL A 506 -4.08 -1.62 4.00
C VAL A 506 -4.38 -0.12 3.86
N GLY A 507 -3.93 0.49 2.77
CA GLY A 507 -4.18 1.89 2.43
C GLY A 507 -3.26 2.87 3.11
N ASP A 508 -2.24 2.37 3.81
CA ASP A 508 -1.36 3.19 4.61
C ASP A 508 -0.01 3.49 3.96
N CYS A 509 0.08 3.18 2.66
CA CYS A 509 1.22 3.39 1.77
C CYS A 509 2.47 2.60 2.17
N CYS A 510 2.26 1.45 2.80
CA CYS A 510 3.33 0.55 3.23
C CYS A 510 3.93 -0.19 2.03
N GLY A 511 5.25 -0.35 2.05
CA GLY A 511 5.99 -0.99 0.97
C GLY A 511 6.57 -0.01 -0.04
N TRP A 512 6.91 -0.53 -1.21
CA TRP A 512 7.60 0.17 -2.28
C TRP A 512 6.64 0.84 -3.26
N VAL A 513 7.07 1.96 -3.85
CA VAL A 513 6.51 2.59 -5.04
C VAL A 513 7.67 3.04 -5.94
N PRO A 514 7.49 3.12 -7.28
CA PRO A 514 8.56 3.52 -8.18
C PRO A 514 8.98 4.96 -7.95
N GLN A 515 10.24 5.31 -8.22
CA GLN A 515 10.73 6.69 -8.05
C GLN A 515 10.02 7.70 -8.95
N ASN A 516 9.64 7.27 -10.16
CA ASN A 516 8.88 8.08 -11.09
C ASN A 516 7.43 8.11 -10.65
N ARG A 517 6.95 9.30 -10.25
CA ARG A 517 5.55 9.50 -9.90
C ARG A 517 4.65 9.36 -11.13
N PRO A 518 3.43 8.82 -10.97
CA PRO A 518 2.43 8.88 -12.02
C PRO A 518 2.10 10.33 -12.37
N ARG A 519 1.51 10.56 -13.55
CA ARG A 519 1.13 11.89 -14.06
C ARG A 519 0.19 12.65 -13.12
N SER A 520 -0.58 11.93 -12.32
CA SER A 520 -1.47 12.48 -11.29
C SER A 520 -0.73 13.15 -10.12
N GLY A 521 0.57 12.91 -9.97
CA GLY A 521 1.42 13.51 -8.93
C GLY A 521 1.45 12.75 -7.59
N SER A 522 0.65 11.69 -7.43
CA SER A 522 0.63 10.85 -6.23
C SER A 522 0.28 9.39 -6.56
N TYR A 523 0.83 8.44 -5.81
CA TYR A 523 0.52 7.01 -6.03
C TYR A 523 -0.81 6.63 -5.35
N GLY A 524 -1.56 5.75 -6.01
CA GLY A 524 -2.83 5.23 -5.52
C GLY A 524 -2.72 4.15 -4.45
N TYR A 525 -1.57 3.48 -4.42
CA TYR A 525 -1.29 2.32 -3.58
C TYR A 525 0.24 2.08 -3.54
N ALA A 526 0.67 1.17 -2.67
CA ALA A 526 2.04 0.67 -2.56
C ALA A 526 2.07 -0.88 -2.65
N THR A 527 3.26 -1.49 -2.71
CA THR A 527 3.38 -2.95 -2.93
C THR A 527 2.67 -3.79 -1.87
N ASP A 528 2.64 -3.37 -0.61
CA ASP A 528 1.94 -4.14 0.43
C ASP A 528 0.44 -4.24 0.17
N ASP A 529 -0.19 -3.17 -0.35
CA ASP A 529 -1.63 -3.15 -0.67
C ASP A 529 -1.98 -4.18 -1.75
N ILE A 530 -1.03 -4.47 -2.64
CA ILE A 530 -1.20 -5.41 -3.76
C ILE A 530 -1.34 -6.82 -3.23
N TYR A 531 -0.54 -7.24 -2.25
CA TYR A 531 -0.63 -8.60 -1.72
C TYR A 531 -1.99 -8.87 -1.05
N TYR A 532 -2.53 -7.90 -0.31
CA TYR A 532 -3.91 -8.02 0.21
C TYR A 532 -4.93 -8.16 -0.92
N LEU A 533 -4.80 -7.36 -1.98
CA LEU A 533 -5.69 -7.45 -3.14
C LEU A 533 -5.57 -8.81 -3.84
N GLU A 534 -4.36 -9.36 -4.00
CA GLU A 534 -4.11 -10.68 -4.59
C GLU A 534 -4.83 -11.80 -3.84
N ILE A 535 -4.73 -11.83 -2.51
CA ILE A 535 -5.46 -12.82 -1.70
C ILE A 535 -6.97 -12.69 -1.92
N CYS A 536 -7.49 -11.46 -1.93
CA CYS A 536 -8.91 -11.23 -2.13
C CYS A 536 -9.38 -11.55 -3.56
N MET A 537 -8.55 -11.30 -4.57
CA MET A 537 -8.85 -11.68 -5.95
C MET A 537 -8.93 -13.20 -6.09
N TYR A 538 -8.01 -13.99 -5.51
CA TYR A 538 -8.14 -15.44 -5.51
C TYR A 538 -9.36 -15.92 -4.72
N ASN A 539 -9.66 -15.31 -3.56
CA ASN A 539 -10.88 -15.64 -2.82
C ASN A 539 -12.14 -15.43 -3.69
N GLU A 540 -12.16 -14.38 -4.51
CA GLU A 540 -13.29 -14.08 -5.38
C GLU A 540 -13.37 -14.93 -6.64
N ILE A 541 -12.26 -15.38 -7.24
CA ILE A 541 -12.32 -16.13 -8.53
C ILE A 541 -12.29 -17.66 -8.38
N CYS A 542 -11.85 -18.20 -7.25
CA CYS A 542 -11.76 -19.66 -7.02
C CYS A 542 -12.99 -20.17 -6.25
N ASP A 543 -13.60 -21.30 -6.61
CA ASP A 543 -14.70 -21.89 -5.83
C ASP A 543 -14.25 -22.32 -4.42
N ASN A 544 -13.00 -22.76 -4.27
CA ASN A 544 -12.34 -23.07 -3.00
C ASN A 544 -11.58 -21.87 -2.37
N GLY A 545 -11.94 -20.64 -2.72
CA GLY A 545 -11.21 -19.43 -2.31
C GLY A 545 -11.08 -19.19 -0.80
N ASP A 546 -11.98 -19.75 0.03
CA ASP A 546 -11.88 -19.62 1.49
C ASP A 546 -10.78 -20.51 2.10
N ASP A 547 -10.29 -21.52 1.36
CA ASP A 547 -9.22 -22.41 1.82
C ASP A 547 -7.85 -21.70 1.90
N ILE A 548 -7.69 -20.58 1.20
CA ILE A 548 -6.45 -19.77 1.21
C ILE A 548 -6.08 -19.32 2.64
N PHE A 549 -7.08 -19.02 3.47
CA PHE A 549 -6.90 -18.59 4.85
C PHE A 549 -6.61 -19.74 5.83
N LYS A 550 -6.36 -20.95 5.32
CA LYS A 550 -5.91 -22.10 6.12
C LYS A 550 -4.46 -22.47 5.84
N LEU A 551 -3.87 -21.84 4.82
CA LEU A 551 -2.55 -22.20 4.30
C LEU A 551 -1.43 -21.59 5.13
N SER A 552 -0.36 -22.36 5.30
CA SER A 552 0.91 -21.84 5.81
C SER A 552 1.86 -21.43 4.68
N THR A 553 2.89 -20.66 4.99
CA THR A 553 3.94 -20.24 4.06
C THR A 553 4.53 -21.44 3.34
N GLY A 554 4.56 -21.37 2.01
CA GLY A 554 5.06 -22.43 1.14
C GLY A 554 4.13 -23.62 0.93
N GLU A 555 2.96 -23.69 1.58
CA GLU A 555 1.95 -24.71 1.33
C GLU A 555 1.30 -24.48 -0.05
N PRO A 556 1.18 -25.51 -0.90
CA PRO A 556 0.59 -25.36 -2.23
C PRO A 556 -0.93 -25.19 -2.16
N PHE A 557 -1.42 -24.21 -2.90
CA PHE A 557 -2.82 -23.93 -3.19
C PHE A 557 -3.10 -24.22 -4.66
N GLN A 558 -4.19 -24.94 -4.94
CA GLN A 558 -4.71 -25.12 -6.28
C GLN A 558 -6.05 -24.42 -6.38
N CYS A 559 -6.11 -23.34 -7.14
CA CYS A 559 -7.34 -22.59 -7.36
C CYS A 559 -8.31 -23.40 -8.22
N GLU A 560 -9.49 -23.70 -7.68
CA GLU A 560 -10.62 -24.20 -8.46
C GLU A 560 -11.27 -23.02 -9.21
N LEU A 561 -10.57 -22.53 -10.25
CA LEU A 561 -10.97 -21.32 -10.98
C LEU A 561 -12.40 -21.44 -11.52
N SER A 562 -13.25 -20.52 -11.11
CA SER A 562 -14.68 -20.51 -11.42
C SER A 562 -15.00 -19.39 -12.41
N GLU A 563 -15.35 -19.73 -13.65
CA GLU A 563 -15.76 -18.73 -14.66
C GLU A 563 -16.92 -17.88 -14.17
N ARG A 564 -17.89 -18.49 -13.47
CA ARG A 564 -19.01 -17.80 -12.85
C ARG A 564 -18.53 -16.76 -11.85
N ARG A 565 -17.63 -17.11 -10.94
CA ARG A 565 -17.14 -16.16 -9.94
C ARG A 565 -16.24 -15.09 -10.56
N PHE A 566 -15.45 -15.43 -11.57
CA PHE A 566 -14.69 -14.45 -12.35
C PHE A 566 -15.61 -13.42 -13.03
N HIS A 567 -16.72 -13.85 -13.62
CA HIS A 567 -17.72 -12.93 -14.17
C HIS A 567 -18.38 -12.07 -13.08
N GLN A 568 -18.65 -12.61 -11.90
CA GLN A 568 -19.12 -11.82 -10.76
C GLN A 568 -18.09 -10.77 -10.33
N LEU A 569 -16.79 -11.12 -10.29
CA LEU A 569 -15.73 -10.16 -10.01
C LEU A 569 -15.68 -9.06 -11.08
N LYS A 570 -15.76 -9.42 -12.37
CA LYS A 570 -15.88 -8.45 -13.47
C LYS A 570 -17.04 -7.48 -13.21
N ASP A 571 -18.23 -8.00 -12.92
CA ASP A 571 -19.41 -7.16 -12.71
C ASP A 571 -19.18 -6.21 -11.53
N VAL A 572 -18.66 -6.74 -10.42
CA VAL A 572 -18.24 -5.94 -9.26
C VAL A 572 -17.26 -4.85 -9.71
N LEU A 573 -16.17 -5.15 -10.41
CA LEU A 573 -15.14 -4.17 -10.80
C LEU A 573 -15.66 -3.10 -11.79
N LEU A 574 -16.66 -3.44 -12.61
CA LEU A 574 -17.30 -2.52 -13.55
C LEU A 574 -18.40 -1.65 -12.93
N GLU A 575 -18.83 -1.95 -11.69
CA GLU A 575 -19.69 -1.05 -10.95
C GLU A 575 -19.01 0.31 -10.70
N GLU A 576 -19.82 1.36 -10.70
CA GLU A 576 -19.39 2.70 -10.32
C GLU A 576 -18.75 2.68 -8.93
N TRP A 577 -17.57 3.30 -8.84
CA TRP A 577 -16.83 3.46 -7.60
C TRP A 577 -16.88 4.92 -7.15
N GLU A 578 -16.61 5.17 -5.88
CA GLU A 578 -16.69 6.51 -5.28
C GLU A 578 -15.37 6.84 -4.55
N GLU A 579 -14.74 7.97 -4.86
CA GLU A 579 -13.53 8.40 -4.14
C GLU A 579 -13.90 8.96 -2.77
N PRO A 580 -13.45 8.35 -1.65
CA PRO A 580 -13.68 8.93 -0.34
C PRO A 580 -13.03 10.31 -0.24
N PRO A 581 -13.70 11.32 0.36
CA PRO A 581 -13.12 12.66 0.56
C PRO A 581 -11.80 12.70 1.33
N HIS A 582 -11.47 11.62 2.04
CA HIS A 582 -10.28 11.49 2.86
C HIS A 582 -9.39 10.31 2.43
N SER A 583 -9.49 9.90 1.18
CA SER A 583 -8.68 8.81 0.66
C SER A 583 -7.20 9.18 0.72
N LYS A 584 -6.40 8.35 1.41
CA LYS A 584 -4.95 8.58 1.55
C LYS A 584 -4.29 8.41 0.18
N ARG A 585 -3.40 9.34 -0.18
CA ARG A 585 -2.57 9.26 -1.38
C ARG A 585 -1.13 9.07 -0.97
N CYS A 586 -0.42 8.17 -1.64
CA CYS A 586 0.95 7.87 -1.28
C CYS A 586 1.89 8.90 -1.92
N ALA A 587 2.76 9.49 -1.10
CA ALA A 587 3.74 10.49 -1.57
C ALA A 587 5.08 9.85 -1.96
N GLY A 588 5.32 8.62 -1.54
CA GLY A 588 6.55 7.85 -1.72
C GLY A 588 6.48 6.55 -0.91
N SER A 589 7.55 5.76 -0.96
CA SER A 589 7.65 4.50 -0.22
C SER A 589 7.67 4.76 1.27
N ARG A 590 7.01 3.90 2.04
CA ARG A 590 7.03 3.93 3.51
C ARG A 590 7.43 2.55 4.01
N ASP A 591 8.48 2.51 4.81
CA ASP A 591 8.87 1.30 5.50
C ASP A 591 7.87 1.00 6.63
N CYS A 592 7.28 -0.18 6.57
CA CYS A 592 6.30 -0.68 7.53
C CYS A 592 6.77 -2.06 7.98
N PRO A 593 7.61 -2.13 9.03
CA PRO A 593 8.18 -3.38 9.47
C PRO A 593 7.08 -4.30 9.98
N GLU A 594 7.18 -5.58 9.62
CA GLU A 594 6.29 -6.59 10.16
C GLU A 594 6.40 -6.65 11.69
N ARG A 595 5.26 -6.73 12.36
CA ARG A 595 5.17 -6.87 13.81
C ARG A 595 4.63 -8.24 14.15
N ALA A 596 5.27 -8.90 15.11
CA ALA A 596 4.69 -10.10 15.69
C ALA A 596 3.32 -9.76 16.33
N VAL A 597 2.26 -10.39 15.84
CA VAL A 597 0.92 -10.26 16.43
C VAL A 597 0.93 -10.96 17.78
N SER A 598 0.71 -10.20 18.86
CA SER A 598 0.75 -10.70 20.24
C SER A 598 -0.24 -11.85 20.43
N GLY A 599 0.23 -13.00 20.93
CA GLY A 599 -0.61 -14.16 21.21
C GLY A 599 -0.55 -15.27 20.16
N HIS A 600 0.12 -15.04 19.03
CA HIS A 600 0.48 -16.11 18.10
C HIS A 600 1.98 -16.44 18.23
N PRO A 601 2.36 -17.73 18.37
CA PRO A 601 3.76 -18.09 18.32
C PRO A 601 4.33 -17.62 16.98
N LYS A 602 5.52 -17.00 16.99
CA LYS A 602 6.26 -16.75 15.74
C LYS A 602 6.30 -18.07 14.97
N PRO A 603 5.92 -18.10 13.69
CA PRO A 603 6.15 -19.28 12.89
C PRO A 603 7.65 -19.58 12.96
N MET A 604 8.00 -20.68 13.63
CA MET A 604 9.34 -21.21 13.53
C MET A 604 9.45 -21.72 12.10
N TYR A 605 10.18 -20.99 11.26
CA TYR A 605 10.71 -21.57 10.03
C TYR A 605 11.61 -22.73 10.46
N THR A 606 11.05 -23.94 10.53
CA THR A 606 11.86 -25.15 10.62
C THR A 606 12.56 -25.31 9.26
N PRO A 607 13.90 -25.25 9.24
CA PRO A 607 14.68 -25.28 8.00
C PRO A 607 14.49 -26.54 7.16
#